data_AF-A0A6P6SN50-F1
#
_entry.id   AF-A0A6P6SN50-F1
#
_cell.length_a   1.000
_cell.length_b   1.000
_cell.length_c   1.000
_cell.angle_alpha   90.00
_cell.angle_beta   90.00
_cell.angle_gamma   90.00
#
_symmetry.space_group_name_H-M   'P 1'
#
loop_
_entity.id
_entity.type
_entity.pdbx_description
1 polymer ?
#
loop_
_entity_poly.entity_id
_entity_poly.type
_entity_poly.pdbx_seq_one_letter_code
_entity_poly.pdbx_strand_id
1 'polypeptide(L)'
;MLLYRSFNLNWPRSQSSQTLRDLKEARKEAIAITVFLALIAVLAALVFMNPPSSRSARIHHPRPTSLHTPLSSVIKKACTKTLYSSLCFTTLSSIPPSNTTVTFHHVLEFAINQTKEHVLDTQVASVAHFENQELNAQQQNALRDCMEMLDQTTYELEQAIDALSRSTFIPSDVI
;
A
#
# COMPACT_ATOMS: atom_id res chain seq x y z
N MET A 1 14.33 10.37 -3.03
CA MET A 1 14.99 11.66 -3.37
C MET A 1 14.59 12.33 -4.69
N LEU A 2 14.89 11.82 -5.90
CA LEU A 2 14.68 12.62 -7.15
C LEU A 2 13.20 12.95 -7.43
N LEU A 3 12.26 12.07 -7.12
CA LEU A 3 10.83 12.28 -7.38
C LEU A 3 10.22 13.36 -6.46
N TYR A 4 10.52 13.33 -5.15
CA TYR A 4 10.07 14.35 -4.19
C TYR A 4 10.67 15.73 -4.49
N ARG A 5 11.96 15.78 -4.88
CA ARG A 5 12.64 17.05 -5.19
C ARG A 5 12.09 17.71 -6.45
N SER A 6 11.70 16.92 -7.46
CA SER A 6 10.98 17.39 -8.65
C SER A 6 9.57 17.89 -8.33
N PHE A 7 8.86 17.21 -7.41
CA PHE A 7 7.55 17.65 -6.94
C PHE A 7 7.60 18.99 -6.18
N ASN A 8 8.64 19.21 -5.38
CA ASN A 8 8.84 20.44 -4.60
C ASN A 8 9.12 21.68 -5.48
N LEU A 9 9.77 21.50 -6.64
CA LEU A 9 10.17 22.60 -7.52
C LEU A 9 9.06 23.14 -8.43
N ASN A 10 7.96 22.41 -8.63
CA ASN A 10 6.91 22.77 -9.59
C ASN A 10 5.57 23.20 -8.96
N TRP A 11 5.46 23.29 -7.63
CA TRP A 11 4.16 23.59 -7.01
C TRP A 11 3.92 25.11 -6.88
N PRO A 12 2.97 25.71 -7.60
CA PRO A 12 2.70 27.14 -7.52
C PRO A 12 2.03 27.49 -6.18
N ARG A 13 2.54 28.52 -5.52
CA ARG A 13 1.92 29.14 -4.34
C ARG A 13 0.78 30.04 -4.83
N SER A 14 -0.47 29.54 -4.87
CA SER A 14 -1.59 30.32 -5.42
C SER A 14 -2.49 30.96 -4.35
N GLN A 15 -2.76 32.26 -4.55
CA GLN A 15 -3.64 33.12 -3.76
C GLN A 15 -5.03 33.28 -4.43
N SER A 16 -5.34 32.48 -5.46
CA SER A 16 -6.53 32.62 -6.34
C SER A 16 -7.79 31.88 -5.87
N SER A 17 -7.83 31.43 -4.62
CA SER A 17 -8.77 30.40 -4.14
C SER A 17 -10.16 30.91 -3.73
N GLN A 18 -10.40 32.22 -3.68
CA GLN A 18 -11.71 32.76 -3.29
C GLN A 18 -12.70 32.79 -4.47
N THR A 19 -12.28 33.28 -5.63
CA THR A 19 -13.16 33.50 -6.80
C THR A 19 -13.54 32.21 -7.53
N LEU A 20 -12.72 31.17 -7.45
CA LEU A 20 -13.00 29.85 -8.04
C LEU A 20 -13.98 29.00 -7.22
N ARG A 21 -14.07 29.20 -5.90
CA ARG A 21 -14.99 28.44 -5.03
C ARG A 21 -16.45 28.77 -5.32
N ASP A 22 -16.77 30.04 -5.57
CA ASP A 22 -18.13 30.47 -5.89
C ASP A 22 -18.62 29.93 -7.24
N LEU A 23 -17.72 29.81 -8.23
CA LEU A 23 -18.03 29.22 -9.54
C LEU A 23 -18.18 27.69 -9.49
N LYS A 24 -17.43 27.02 -8.60
CA LYS A 24 -17.42 25.56 -8.47
C LYS A 24 -18.63 25.05 -7.70
N GLU A 25 -19.10 25.78 -6.69
CA GLU A 25 -20.30 25.41 -5.92
C GLU A 25 -21.57 25.51 -6.79
N ALA A 26 -21.67 26.55 -7.64
CA ALA A 26 -22.76 26.66 -8.62
C ALA A 26 -22.78 25.51 -9.65
N ARG A 27 -21.59 25.04 -10.06
CA ARG A 27 -21.44 23.93 -11.02
C ARG A 27 -21.73 22.56 -10.38
N LYS A 28 -21.47 22.41 -9.07
CA LYS A 28 -21.72 21.19 -8.29
C LYS A 28 -23.21 20.92 -8.11
N GLU A 29 -24.00 21.94 -7.81
CA GLU A 29 -25.46 21.84 -7.75
C GLU A 29 -26.06 21.41 -9.10
N ALA A 30 -25.54 21.94 -10.21
CA ALA A 30 -26.00 21.57 -11.55
C ALA A 30 -25.67 20.11 -11.94
N ILE A 31 -24.51 19.58 -11.53
CA ILE A 31 -24.10 18.21 -11.82
C ILE A 31 -24.89 17.21 -10.95
N ALA A 32 -25.12 17.53 -9.68
CA ALA A 32 -25.88 16.67 -8.76
C ALA A 32 -27.30 16.40 -9.29
N ILE A 33 -27.97 17.44 -9.79
CA ILE A 33 -29.32 17.32 -10.39
C ILE A 33 -29.31 16.42 -11.62
N THR A 34 -28.29 16.55 -12.48
CA THR A 34 -28.19 15.78 -13.73
C THR A 34 -27.98 14.27 -13.46
N VAL A 35 -27.15 13.93 -12.47
CA VAL A 35 -26.89 12.52 -12.09
C VAL A 35 -28.12 11.89 -11.44
N PHE A 36 -28.85 12.63 -10.61
CA PHE A 36 -30.06 12.14 -9.96
C PHE A 36 -31.15 11.78 -10.99
N LEU A 37 -31.32 12.60 -12.03
CA LEU A 37 -32.26 12.31 -13.13
C LEU A 37 -31.85 11.08 -13.94
N ALA A 38 -30.56 10.90 -14.22
CA ALA A 38 -30.05 9.72 -14.93
C ALA A 38 -30.22 8.42 -14.13
N LEU A 39 -29.99 8.46 -12.81
CA LEU A 39 -30.17 7.31 -11.92
C LEU A 39 -31.62 6.82 -11.88
N ILE A 40 -32.59 7.74 -11.82
CA ILE A 40 -34.01 7.40 -11.85
C ILE A 40 -34.38 6.68 -13.16
N ALA A 41 -33.85 7.13 -14.30
CA ALA A 41 -34.11 6.52 -15.60
C ALA A 41 -33.55 5.09 -15.70
N VAL A 42 -32.35 4.84 -15.14
CA VAL A 42 -31.74 3.50 -15.11
C VAL A 42 -32.53 2.54 -14.22
N LEU A 43 -32.94 3.00 -13.03
CA LEU A 43 -33.75 2.18 -12.11
C LEU A 43 -35.09 1.80 -12.73
N ALA A 44 -35.73 2.70 -13.49
CA ALA A 44 -36.97 2.39 -14.21
C ALA A 44 -36.77 1.30 -15.30
N ALA A 45 -35.61 1.28 -15.96
CA ALA A 45 -35.30 0.27 -16.98
C ALA A 45 -35.05 -1.14 -16.38
N LEU A 46 -34.50 -1.21 -15.17
CA LEU A 46 -34.18 -2.48 -14.49
C LEU A 46 -35.42 -3.23 -13.97
N VAL A 47 -36.55 -2.53 -13.79
CA VAL A 47 -37.81 -3.15 -13.30
C VAL A 47 -38.51 -3.99 -14.39
N PHE A 48 -38.15 -3.83 -15.67
CA PHE A 48 -38.83 -4.51 -16.79
C PHE A 48 -38.18 -5.80 -17.30
N MET A 49 -37.11 -6.33 -16.70
CA MET A 49 -36.47 -7.57 -17.18
C MET A 49 -36.20 -8.56 -16.04
N ASN A 50 -36.97 -9.66 -16.01
CA ASN A 50 -36.58 -10.91 -15.34
C ASN A 50 -37.09 -12.12 -16.15
N PRO A 51 -36.22 -13.11 -16.38
CA PRO A 51 -36.60 -14.50 -16.06
C PRO A 51 -35.54 -15.21 -15.21
N PRO A 52 -35.93 -16.23 -14.40
CA PRO A 52 -35.01 -16.89 -13.48
C PRO A 52 -34.36 -18.13 -14.11
N SER A 53 -33.09 -18.38 -13.82
CA SER A 53 -32.60 -19.76 -13.76
C SER A 53 -31.35 -19.90 -12.89
N SER A 54 -31.43 -20.87 -11.98
CA SER A 54 -30.42 -21.38 -11.08
C SER A 54 -29.42 -22.29 -11.78
N ARG A 55 -28.13 -22.25 -11.41
CA ARG A 55 -27.23 -23.42 -11.49
C ARG A 55 -26.18 -23.41 -10.39
N SER A 56 -26.15 -24.53 -9.68
CA SER A 56 -25.22 -24.88 -8.61
C SER A 56 -23.92 -25.44 -9.20
N ALA A 57 -22.78 -25.01 -8.67
CA ALA A 57 -21.48 -25.60 -8.97
C ALA A 57 -20.79 -26.02 -7.67
N ARG A 58 -20.52 -27.33 -7.57
CA ARG A 58 -19.81 -27.99 -6.47
C ARG A 58 -18.30 -27.75 -6.64
N ILE A 59 -17.63 -27.16 -5.65
CA ILE A 59 -16.16 -26.97 -5.68
C ILE A 59 -15.50 -28.09 -4.88
N HIS A 60 -14.56 -28.80 -5.53
CA HIS A 60 -13.67 -29.77 -4.90
C HIS A 60 -12.60 -29.06 -4.08
N HIS A 61 -12.41 -29.47 -2.82
CA HIS A 61 -11.30 -29.04 -1.97
C HIS A 61 -10.10 -29.99 -2.14
N PRO A 62 -8.91 -29.49 -2.57
CA PRO A 62 -7.67 -30.22 -2.38
C PRO A 62 -7.17 -30.02 -0.96
N ARG A 63 -6.88 -31.13 -0.27
CA ARG A 63 -6.26 -31.18 1.05
C ARG A 63 -4.75 -30.92 0.93
N PRO A 64 -4.15 -29.96 1.67
CA PRO A 64 -2.71 -29.76 1.62
C PRO A 64 -1.98 -30.79 2.48
N THR A 65 -1.07 -31.53 1.86
CA THR A 65 -0.12 -32.43 2.50
C THR A 65 0.96 -31.60 3.18
N SER A 66 1.01 -31.64 4.51
CA SER A 66 1.95 -30.90 5.34
C SER A 66 3.36 -31.48 5.27
N LEU A 67 4.15 -31.06 4.28
CA LEU A 67 5.61 -31.09 4.39
C LEU A 67 6.05 -29.87 5.22
N HIS A 68 6.42 -30.09 6.48
CA HIS A 68 7.05 -29.06 7.30
C HIS A 68 8.43 -28.72 6.73
N THR A 69 8.52 -27.65 5.94
CA THR A 69 9.81 -27.10 5.50
C THR A 69 10.42 -26.27 6.64
N PRO A 70 11.76 -26.20 6.77
CA PRO A 70 12.42 -25.38 7.80
C PRO A 70 12.02 -23.89 7.71
N LEU A 71 11.69 -23.39 6.51
CA LEU A 71 11.12 -22.06 6.30
C LEU A 71 9.81 -21.85 7.09
N SER A 72 8.90 -22.85 7.06
CA SER A 72 7.59 -22.76 7.73
C SER A 72 7.71 -22.67 9.26
N SER A 73 8.72 -23.29 9.86
CA SER A 73 8.90 -23.27 11.32
C SER A 73 9.47 -21.94 11.82
N VAL A 74 10.44 -21.37 11.10
CA VAL A 74 11.03 -20.04 11.41
C VAL A 74 9.98 -18.94 11.26
N ILE A 75 9.24 -18.93 10.15
CA ILE A 75 8.14 -17.97 9.92
C ILE A 75 7.09 -18.09 11.03
N LYS A 76 6.67 -19.30 11.38
CA LYS A 76 5.68 -19.51 12.46
C LYS A 76 6.16 -18.98 13.80
N LYS A 77 7.42 -19.25 14.16
CA LYS A 77 8.01 -18.75 15.41
C LYS A 77 8.09 -17.22 15.43
N ALA A 78 8.43 -16.59 14.31
CA ALA A 78 8.49 -15.13 14.19
C ALA A 78 7.10 -14.49 14.24
N CYS A 79 6.16 -14.93 13.40
CA CYS A 79 4.86 -14.29 13.24
C CYS A 79 3.93 -14.44 14.45
N THR A 80 4.08 -15.49 15.25
CA THR A 80 3.31 -15.65 16.50
C THR A 80 3.69 -14.63 17.59
N LYS A 81 4.79 -13.89 17.40
CA LYS A 81 5.25 -12.84 18.32
C LYS A 81 4.93 -11.43 17.82
N THR A 82 4.36 -11.28 16.62
CA THR A 82 4.01 -9.97 16.06
C THR A 82 2.58 -9.57 16.43
N LEU A 83 2.30 -8.27 16.44
CA LEU A 83 0.95 -7.74 16.65
C LEU A 83 -0.03 -8.18 15.54
N TYR A 84 0.47 -8.27 14.30
CA TYR A 84 -0.30 -8.63 13.11
C TYR A 84 0.18 -9.96 12.54
N SER A 85 -0.10 -11.07 13.25
CA SER A 85 0.38 -12.40 12.85
C SER A 85 -0.08 -12.81 11.45
N SER A 86 -1.34 -12.54 11.08
CA SER A 86 -1.87 -12.87 9.76
C SER A 86 -1.13 -12.14 8.65
N LEU A 87 -0.92 -10.83 8.81
CA LEU A 87 -0.15 -10.02 7.86
C LEU A 87 1.28 -10.54 7.75
N CYS A 88 1.94 -10.83 8.87
CA CYS A 88 3.28 -11.41 8.87
C CYS A 88 3.35 -12.73 8.09
N PHE A 89 2.40 -13.64 8.30
CA PHE A 89 2.35 -14.90 7.55
C PHE A 89 2.16 -14.65 6.06
N THR A 90 1.24 -13.78 5.68
CA THR A 90 0.98 -13.45 4.26
C THR A 90 2.22 -12.83 3.61
N THR A 91 2.86 -11.87 4.27
CA THR A 91 4.08 -11.22 3.78
C THR A 91 5.23 -12.20 3.65
N LEU A 92 5.49 -13.06 4.64
CA LEU A 92 6.63 -13.98 4.60
C LEU A 92 6.38 -15.23 3.74
N SER A 93 5.13 -15.55 3.41
CA SER A 93 4.82 -16.68 2.52
C SER A 93 5.23 -16.44 1.07
N SER A 94 5.51 -15.19 0.68
CA SER A 94 6.05 -14.87 -0.65
C SER A 94 7.56 -15.09 -0.75
N ILE A 95 8.24 -15.46 0.34
CA ILE A 95 9.64 -15.90 0.28
C ILE A 95 9.70 -17.16 -0.60
N PRO A 96 10.46 -17.14 -1.70
CA PRO A 96 10.57 -18.30 -2.56
C PRO A 96 11.21 -19.48 -1.80
N PRO A 97 10.73 -20.71 -2.03
CA PRO A 97 11.33 -21.89 -1.42
C PRO A 97 12.78 -22.02 -1.91
N SER A 98 13.73 -21.86 -1.00
CA SER A 98 15.16 -22.03 -1.28
C SER A 98 15.62 -23.42 -0.84
N ASN A 99 16.61 -23.97 -1.55
CA ASN A 99 17.36 -25.16 -1.15
C ASN A 99 18.32 -24.89 0.02
N THR A 100 18.49 -23.63 0.42
CA THR A 100 19.32 -23.20 1.56
C THR A 100 18.51 -23.06 2.84
N THR A 101 19.16 -23.28 3.98
CA THR A 101 18.55 -23.08 5.30
C THR A 101 18.15 -21.61 5.46
N VAL A 102 16.83 -21.35 5.52
CA VAL A 102 16.33 -20.00 5.77
C VAL A 102 16.57 -19.65 7.24
N THR A 103 17.34 -18.60 7.46
CA THR A 103 17.67 -18.08 8.79
C THR A 103 16.71 -16.96 9.19
N PHE A 104 16.70 -16.61 10.48
CA PHE A 104 15.95 -15.45 10.96
C PHE A 104 16.45 -14.14 10.32
N HIS A 105 17.75 -14.07 9.99
CA HIS A 105 18.35 -12.93 9.29
C HIS A 105 17.74 -12.74 7.90
N HIS A 106 17.63 -13.81 7.10
CA HIS A 106 16.97 -13.75 5.79
C HIS A 106 15.49 -13.33 5.90
N VAL A 107 14.79 -13.79 6.94
CA VAL A 107 13.39 -13.38 7.18
C VAL A 107 13.31 -11.88 7.50
N LEU A 108 14.24 -11.37 8.30
CA LEU A 108 14.28 -9.96 8.68
C LEU A 108 14.66 -9.06 7.50
N GLU A 109 15.68 -9.43 6.72
CA GLU A 109 16.09 -8.74 5.50
C GLU A 109 14.93 -8.67 4.50
N PHE A 110 14.25 -9.80 4.27
CA PHE A 110 13.08 -9.85 3.40
C PHE A 110 11.95 -8.91 3.87
N ALA A 111 11.62 -8.92 5.17
CA ALA A 111 10.58 -8.06 5.72
C ALA A 111 10.92 -6.56 5.60
N ILE A 112 12.18 -6.19 5.82
CA ILE A 112 12.65 -4.80 5.67
C ILE A 112 12.56 -4.39 4.20
N ASN A 113 13.00 -5.23 3.27
CA ASN A 113 12.96 -4.92 1.85
C ASN A 113 11.51 -4.77 1.33
N GLN A 114 10.61 -5.67 1.73
CA GLN A 114 9.17 -5.53 1.42
C GLN A 114 8.60 -4.21 1.98
N THR A 115 8.98 -3.82 3.20
CA THR A 115 8.52 -2.56 3.79
C THR A 115 9.05 -1.36 3.01
N LYS A 116 10.33 -1.39 2.60
CA LYS A 116 10.94 -0.35 1.77
C LYS A 116 10.22 -0.19 0.44
N GLU A 117 9.94 -1.29 -0.27
CA GLU A 117 9.18 -1.26 -1.51
C GLU A 117 7.80 -0.64 -1.31
N HIS A 118 7.06 -1.04 -0.27
CA HIS A 118 5.76 -0.44 0.05
C HIS A 118 5.83 1.06 0.37
N VAL A 119 6.88 1.52 1.05
CA VAL A 119 7.09 2.95 1.33
C VAL A 119 7.34 3.72 0.04
N LEU A 120 8.18 3.20 -0.87
CA LEU A 120 8.45 3.80 -2.16
C LEU A 120 7.19 3.86 -3.04
N ASP A 121 6.43 2.78 -3.10
CA ASP A 121 5.15 2.73 -3.81
C ASP A 121 4.16 3.75 -3.23
N THR A 122 4.11 3.88 -1.90
CA THR A 122 3.25 4.85 -1.23
C THR A 122 3.64 6.29 -1.59
N GLN A 123 4.93 6.61 -1.69
CA GLN A 123 5.39 7.92 -2.14
C GLN A 123 4.91 8.22 -3.56
N VAL A 124 5.11 7.28 -4.49
CA VAL A 124 4.68 7.42 -5.89
C VAL A 124 3.17 7.56 -6.00
N ALA A 125 2.42 6.68 -5.33
CA ALA A 125 0.96 6.70 -5.32
C ALA A 125 0.42 7.99 -4.70
N SER A 126 1.04 8.51 -3.64
CA SER A 126 0.63 9.76 -2.99
C SER A 126 0.81 10.95 -3.92
N VAL A 127 1.97 11.06 -4.58
CA VAL A 127 2.23 12.12 -5.57
C VAL A 127 1.21 12.05 -6.71
N ALA A 128 1.01 10.87 -7.31
CA ALA A 128 0.06 10.67 -8.39
C ALA A 128 -1.39 10.97 -7.96
N HIS A 129 -1.75 10.64 -6.72
CA HIS A 129 -3.08 10.90 -6.18
C HIS A 129 -3.37 12.40 -6.05
N PHE A 130 -2.38 13.19 -5.63
CA PHE A 130 -2.54 14.61 -5.34
C PHE A 130 -2.13 15.55 -6.48
N GLU A 131 -1.50 15.05 -7.54
CA GLU A 131 -1.02 15.85 -8.68
C GLU A 131 -2.08 16.78 -9.30
N ASN A 132 -3.32 16.30 -9.41
CA ASN A 132 -4.42 17.05 -10.03
C ASN A 132 -5.43 17.60 -9.01
N GLN A 133 -5.11 17.55 -7.71
CA GLN A 133 -6.02 17.99 -6.66
C GLN A 133 -5.71 19.42 -6.21
N GLU A 134 -6.75 20.23 -6.07
CA GLU A 134 -6.65 21.55 -5.45
C GLU A 134 -6.60 21.40 -3.93
N LEU A 135 -5.40 21.31 -3.37
CA LEU A 135 -5.17 21.26 -1.94
C LEU A 135 -5.20 22.66 -1.32
N ASN A 136 -5.88 22.80 -0.19
CA ASN A 136 -5.72 23.99 0.64
C ASN A 136 -4.35 23.99 1.35
N ALA A 137 -3.96 25.12 1.95
CA ALA A 137 -2.65 25.27 2.57
C ALA A 137 -2.38 24.24 3.70
N GLN A 138 -3.40 23.87 4.47
CA GLN A 138 -3.26 22.88 5.54
C GLN A 138 -3.03 21.47 4.97
N GLN A 139 -3.80 21.09 3.95
CA GLN A 139 -3.65 19.80 3.26
C GLN A 139 -2.29 19.70 2.56
N GLN A 140 -1.83 20.79 1.95
CA GLN A 140 -0.53 20.86 1.31
C GLN A 140 0.61 20.67 2.33
N ASN A 141 0.52 21.32 3.50
CA ASN A 141 1.51 21.14 4.56
C ASN A 141 1.50 19.70 5.09
N ALA A 142 0.33 19.14 5.38
CA ALA A 142 0.20 17.76 5.83
C ALA A 142 0.78 16.76 4.82
N LEU A 143 0.51 16.95 3.52
CA LEU A 143 1.08 16.11 2.48
C LEU A 143 2.61 16.21 2.46
N ARG A 144 3.17 17.43 2.58
CA ARG A 144 4.62 17.62 2.63
C ARG A 144 5.24 16.92 3.84
N ASP A 145 4.65 17.08 5.01
CA ASP A 145 5.14 16.47 6.25
C ASP A 145 5.09 14.93 6.16
N CYS A 146 4.00 14.37 5.57
CA CYS A 146 3.91 12.95 5.26
C CYS A 146 5.02 12.49 4.30
N MET A 147 5.27 13.22 3.22
CA MET A 147 6.30 12.85 2.24
C MET A 147 7.72 12.92 2.82
N GLU A 148 7.99 13.90 3.68
CA GLU A 148 9.26 14.01 4.42
C GLU A 148 9.46 12.81 5.36
N MET A 149 8.42 12.43 6.10
CA MET A 149 8.45 11.25 6.95
C MET A 149 8.71 9.96 6.16
N LEU A 150 8.13 9.82 4.97
CA LEU A 150 8.35 8.64 4.10
C LEU A 150 9.78 8.60 3.53
N ASP A 151 10.38 9.75 3.19
CA ASP A 151 11.77 9.83 2.73
C ASP A 151 12.73 9.45 3.88
N GLN A 152 12.49 9.99 5.08
CA GLN A 152 13.23 9.60 6.29
C GLN A 152 13.08 8.10 6.59
N THR A 153 11.87 7.56 6.48
CA THR A 153 11.62 6.12 6.70
C THR A 153 12.43 5.27 5.72
N THR A 154 12.53 5.68 4.46
CA THR A 154 13.32 4.96 3.44
C THR A 154 14.81 4.95 3.81
N TYR A 155 15.33 6.09 4.26
CA TYR A 155 16.71 6.21 4.73
C TYR A 155 17.01 5.34 5.96
N GLU A 156 16.08 5.29 6.92
CA GLU A 156 16.22 4.42 8.11
C GLU A 156 16.17 2.93 7.76
N LEU A 157 15.30 2.53 6.82
CA LEU A 157 15.22 1.16 6.33
C LEU A 157 16.52 0.75 5.60
N GLU A 158 17.13 1.64 4.82
CA GLU A 158 18.43 1.40 4.19
C GLU A 158 19.54 1.17 5.23
N GLN A 159 19.59 2.02 6.25
CA GLN A 159 20.54 1.82 7.36
C GLN A 159 20.31 0.51 8.11
N ALA A 160 19.05 0.09 8.28
CA ALA A 160 18.73 -1.18 8.89
C ALA A 160 19.27 -2.36 8.07
N ILE A 161 19.11 -2.34 6.74
CA ILE A 161 19.69 -3.35 5.84
C ILE A 161 21.22 -3.36 5.94
N ASP A 162 21.86 -2.19 5.94
CA ASP A 162 23.32 -2.07 6.08
C ASP A 162 23.83 -2.56 7.44
N ALA A 163 23.04 -2.39 8.51
CA ALA A 163 23.36 -2.95 9.81
C ALA A 163 23.24 -4.48 9.80
N LEU A 164 22.19 -5.02 9.16
CA LEU A 164 22.01 -6.46 8.99
C LEU A 164 23.15 -7.09 8.21
N SER A 165 23.58 -6.50 7.10
CA SER A 165 24.65 -7.02 6.25
C SER A 165 26.03 -6.94 6.90
N ARG A 166 26.24 -6.00 7.82
CA ARG A 166 27.46 -5.95 8.65
C ARG A 166 27.43 -6.96 9.78
N SER A 167 26.27 -7.25 10.38
CA SER A 167 26.15 -8.21 11.47
C SER A 167 26.49 -9.64 11.07
N THR A 168 26.30 -10.00 9.80
CA THR A 168 26.72 -11.31 9.23
C THR A 168 28.23 -11.44 9.03
N PHE A 169 29.00 -10.35 9.19
CA PHE A 169 30.46 -10.36 9.15
C PHE A 169 31.11 -10.59 10.53
N ILE A 170 30.32 -10.65 11.61
CA ILE A 170 30.82 -11.09 12.92
C ILE A 170 30.72 -12.62 12.97
N PRO A 171 31.84 -13.37 12.95
CA PRO A 171 31.80 -14.82 13.07
C PRO A 171 31.15 -15.21 14.40
N SER A 172 30.30 -16.24 14.36
CA SER A 172 29.52 -16.80 15.47
C SER A 172 30.35 -17.37 16.63
N ASP A 173 31.64 -17.06 16.73
CA ASP A 173 32.57 -17.51 17.79
C ASP A 173 32.71 -16.49 18.93
N VAL A 174 31.87 -15.45 18.97
CA VAL A 174 31.80 -14.50 20.09
C VAL A 174 30.35 -14.39 20.56
N ILE A 175 29.84 -15.45 21.20
CA ILE A 175 28.84 -15.47 22.30
C ILE A 175 28.94 -16.84 22.98
#